data_AF-A0A8T5U4Q4-F1
#
_entry.id   AF-A0A8T5U4Q4-F1
#
_cell.length_a   1.000
_cell.length_b   1.000
_cell.length_c   1.000
_cell.angle_alpha   90.00
_cell.angle_beta   90.00
_cell.angle_gamma   90.00
#
_symmetry.space_group_name_H-M   'P 1'
#
loop_
_entity.id
_entity.type
_entity.pdbx_description
1 polymer ?
#
loop_
_entity_poly.entity_id
_entity_poly.type
_entity_poly.pdbx_seq_one_letter_code
_entity_poly.pdbx_strand_id
1 'polypeptide(L)'
;MEKNTKKKRIADFKIPSIDSSKWAIIETLKMIFTKNSPKDAESLVESFSKKYEILLQEYEQEDKTDLARFYRLIMEFKPALASILKPGKEFDDMCDIAVQQFNVVLNRIRRQLIFKHILINQTNLL
;
A
#
# COMPACT_ATOMS: atom_id res chain seq x y z
N MET A 1 40.36 -15.32 -3.21
CA MET A 1 39.22 -14.99 -2.31
C MET A 1 38.21 -14.16 -3.10
N GLU A 2 37.14 -14.79 -3.59
CA GLU A 2 36.03 -14.10 -4.27
C GLU A 2 35.28 -13.20 -3.27
N LYS A 3 35.27 -11.89 -3.54
CA LYS A 3 34.40 -10.96 -2.82
C LYS A 3 32.97 -11.19 -3.30
N ASN A 4 32.20 -11.92 -2.50
CA ASN A 4 30.79 -12.18 -2.70
C ASN A 4 29.98 -10.88 -2.46
N THR A 5 29.91 -10.02 -3.48
CA THR A 5 29.05 -8.82 -3.48
C THR A 5 27.59 -9.27 -3.53
N LYS A 6 27.00 -9.48 -2.35
CA LYS A 6 25.56 -9.70 -2.19
C LYS A 6 24.80 -8.51 -2.79
N LYS A 7 24.34 -8.69 -4.02
CA LYS A 7 23.33 -7.87 -4.68
C LYS A 7 22.07 -7.92 -3.79
N LYS A 8 21.89 -6.93 -2.91
CA LYS A 8 20.69 -6.83 -2.04
C LYS A 8 19.45 -6.95 -2.92
N ARG A 9 18.58 -7.91 -2.61
CA ARG A 9 17.40 -8.21 -3.42
C ARG A 9 16.32 -7.18 -3.11
N ILE A 10 15.39 -6.96 -4.04
CA ILE A 10 14.26 -6.02 -3.87
C ILE A 10 13.43 -6.35 -2.61
N ALA A 11 13.46 -7.61 -2.16
CA ALA A 11 12.87 -8.09 -0.92
C ALA A 11 13.46 -7.49 0.37
N ASP A 12 14.66 -6.90 0.34
CA ASP A 12 15.35 -6.35 1.52
C ASP A 12 14.97 -4.88 1.81
N PHE A 13 13.98 -4.32 1.10
CA PHE A 13 13.52 -2.95 1.30
C PHE A 13 12.51 -2.87 2.44
N LYS A 14 12.95 -2.29 3.55
CA LYS A 14 12.08 -1.93 4.66
C LYS A 14 11.18 -0.77 4.23
N ILE A 15 9.89 -1.03 4.05
CA ILE A 15 8.92 0.04 3.80
C ILE A 15 8.61 0.65 5.18
N PRO A 16 8.96 1.92 5.44
CA PRO A 16 9.03 2.44 6.81
C PRO A 16 7.72 2.35 7.60
N SER A 17 6.56 2.22 6.95
CA SER A 17 5.32 1.90 7.64
C SER A 17 4.21 1.45 6.68
N ILE A 18 4.02 0.13 6.58
CA ILE A 18 2.88 -0.48 5.89
C ILE A 18 1.59 -0.10 6.61
N ASP A 19 1.61 -0.15 7.94
CA ASP A 19 0.46 0.20 8.76
C ASP A 19 0.07 1.66 8.59
N SER A 20 1.01 2.60 8.49
CA SER A 20 0.67 4.00 8.19
C SER A 20 0.08 4.16 6.79
N SER A 21 0.48 3.34 5.82
CA SER A 21 -0.13 3.38 4.48
C SER A 21 -1.56 2.85 4.52
N LYS A 22 -1.82 1.78 5.28
CA LYS A 22 -3.17 1.26 5.57
C LYS A 22 -4.03 2.32 6.26
N TRP A 23 -3.53 2.96 7.32
CA TRP A 23 -4.26 3.99 8.04
C TRP A 23 -4.53 5.23 7.18
N ALA A 24 -3.55 5.66 6.37
CA ALA A 24 -3.72 6.82 5.50
C ALA A 24 -4.86 6.62 4.49
N ILE A 25 -5.01 5.42 3.92
CA ILE A 25 -6.10 5.15 2.98
C ILE A 25 -7.46 5.05 3.69
N ILE A 26 -7.51 4.48 4.91
CA ILE A 26 -8.73 4.44 5.73
C ILE A 26 -9.20 5.86 6.10
N GLU A 27 -8.29 6.72 6.55
CA GLU A 27 -8.61 8.12 6.86
C GLU A 27 -9.04 8.91 5.61
N THR A 28 -8.45 8.60 4.45
CA THR A 28 -8.87 9.19 3.17
C THR A 28 -10.32 8.82 2.84
N LEU A 29 -10.69 7.54 2.98
CA LEU A 29 -12.08 7.10 2.80
C LEU A 29 -13.02 7.77 3.80
N LYS A 30 -12.60 7.88 5.07
CA LYS A 30 -13.36 8.58 6.10
C LYS A 30 -13.68 10.01 5.70
N MET A 31 -12.67 10.77 5.26
CA MET A 31 -12.88 12.15 4.79
C MET A 31 -13.88 12.23 3.62
N ILE A 32 -13.80 11.29 2.68
CA ILE A 32 -14.72 11.25 1.52
C ILE A 32 -16.15 10.93 1.96
N PHE A 33 -16.33 9.88 2.75
CA PHE A 33 -17.65 9.51 3.25
C PHE A 33 -18.25 10.58 4.15
N THR A 34 -17.47 11.22 5.02
CA THR A 34 -17.94 12.33 5.85
C THR A 34 -18.41 13.52 4.99
N LYS A 35 -17.81 13.74 3.81
CA LYS A 35 -18.22 14.81 2.90
C LYS A 35 -19.48 14.46 2.10
N ASN A 36 -19.62 13.23 1.64
CA ASN A 36 -20.69 12.83 0.72
C ASN A 36 -21.92 12.27 1.44
N SER A 37 -21.71 11.50 2.51
CA SER A 37 -22.73 10.73 3.24
C SER A 37 -22.47 10.78 4.75
N PRO A 38 -22.59 11.96 5.40
CA PRO A 38 -22.09 12.17 6.77
C PRO A 38 -22.72 11.25 7.82
N LYS A 39 -23.99 10.87 7.63
CA LYS A 39 -24.76 10.07 8.58
C LYS A 39 -24.27 8.62 8.68
N ASP A 40 -23.78 8.07 7.58
CA ASP A 40 -23.37 6.66 7.47
C ASP A 40 -21.84 6.52 7.44
N ALA A 41 -21.11 7.64 7.38
CA ALA A 41 -19.67 7.67 7.14
C ALA A 41 -18.87 6.80 8.13
N GLU A 42 -19.17 6.89 9.42
CA GLU A 42 -18.46 6.13 10.44
C GLU A 42 -18.71 4.63 10.31
N SER A 43 -19.97 4.23 10.11
CA SER A 43 -20.34 2.82 9.91
C SER A 43 -19.75 2.22 8.63
N LEU A 44 -19.72 2.99 7.54
CA LEU A 44 -19.11 2.58 6.27
C LEU A 44 -17.60 2.37 6.42
N VAL A 45 -16.91 3.31 7.06
CA VAL A 45 -15.46 3.21 7.30
C VAL A 45 -15.13 2.05 8.23
N GLU A 46 -15.91 1.83 9.28
CA GLU A 46 -15.72 0.70 10.20
C GLU A 46 -15.91 -0.63 9.45
N SER A 47 -16.97 -0.74 8.65
CA SER A 47 -17.27 -1.93 7.85
C SER A 47 -16.16 -2.21 6.83
N PHE A 48 -15.69 -1.18 6.14
CA PHE A 48 -14.54 -1.27 5.24
C PHE A 48 -13.30 -1.73 5.98
N SER A 49 -12.96 -1.08 7.10
CA SER A 49 -11.73 -1.36 7.85
C SER A 49 -11.70 -2.80 8.35
N LYS A 50 -12.84 -3.28 8.86
CA LYS A 50 -13.00 -4.67 9.30
C LYS A 50 -12.83 -5.65 8.14
N LYS A 51 -13.49 -5.41 7.01
CA LYS A 51 -13.37 -6.30 5.85
C LYS A 51 -11.96 -6.29 5.28
N TYR A 52 -11.34 -5.12 5.21
CA TYR A 52 -9.99 -4.95 4.71
C TYR A 52 -8.99 -5.70 5.60
N GLU A 53 -9.07 -5.54 6.92
CA GLU A 53 -8.22 -6.27 7.86
C GLU A 53 -8.36 -7.79 7.72
N ILE A 54 -9.58 -8.31 7.59
CA ILE A 54 -9.82 -9.75 7.37
C ILE A 54 -9.09 -10.23 6.11
N LEU A 55 -9.25 -9.51 5.00
CA LEU A 55 -8.60 -9.87 3.73
C LEU A 55 -7.07 -9.82 3.83
N LEU A 56 -6.50 -8.87 4.58
CA LEU A 56 -5.05 -8.79 4.78
C LEU A 56 -4.53 -9.96 5.63
N GLN A 57 -5.27 -10.38 6.65
CA GLN A 57 -4.89 -11.48 7.53
C GLN A 57 -4.85 -12.84 6.81
N GLU A 58 -5.66 -13.03 5.76
CA GLU A 58 -5.65 -14.25 4.94
C GLU A 58 -4.25 -14.55 4.34
N TYR A 59 -3.42 -13.54 4.15
CA TYR A 59 -2.10 -13.66 3.50
C TYR A 59 -0.91 -13.41 4.43
N GLU A 60 -1.14 -13.27 5.75
CA GLU A 60 -0.09 -12.90 6.72
C GLU A 60 1.12 -13.88 6.71
N GLN A 61 0.85 -15.17 6.49
CA GLN A 61 1.88 -16.21 6.43
C GLN A 61 2.62 -16.27 5.08
N GLU A 62 1.99 -15.77 4.01
CA GLU A 62 2.52 -15.76 2.64
C GLU A 62 3.37 -14.52 2.38
N ASP A 63 2.92 -13.36 2.86
CA ASP A 63 3.52 -12.06 2.61
C ASP A 63 4.69 -11.78 3.56
N LYS A 64 5.80 -12.52 3.36
CA LYS A 64 7.00 -12.48 4.23
C LYS A 64 7.85 -11.22 4.11
N THR A 65 7.55 -10.33 3.18
CA THR A 65 8.33 -9.11 2.92
C THR A 65 7.44 -7.89 3.02
N ASP A 66 8.01 -6.76 3.42
CA ASP A 66 7.27 -5.50 3.48
C ASP A 66 6.66 -5.12 2.14
N LEU A 67 7.38 -5.39 1.04
CA LEU A 67 6.89 -5.13 -0.30
C LEU A 67 5.68 -6.00 -0.66
N ALA A 68 5.71 -7.29 -0.31
CA ALA A 68 4.57 -8.20 -0.53
C ALA A 68 3.35 -7.73 0.27
N ARG A 69 3.53 -7.44 1.56
CA ARG A 69 2.49 -6.89 2.43
C ARG A 69 1.93 -5.55 1.93
N PHE A 70 2.77 -4.69 1.36
CA PHE A 70 2.31 -3.44 0.76
C PHE A 70 1.52 -3.67 -0.53
N TYR A 71 1.95 -4.60 -1.41
CA TYR A 71 1.14 -4.98 -2.57
C TYR A 71 -0.19 -5.60 -2.17
N ARG A 72 -0.23 -6.32 -1.03
CA ARG A 72 -1.48 -6.84 -0.47
C ARG A 72 -2.48 -5.74 -0.12
N LEU A 73 -2.00 -4.64 0.50
CA LEU A 73 -2.85 -3.45 0.70
C LEU A 73 -3.51 -3.00 -0.61
N ILE A 74 -2.74 -2.92 -1.69
CA ILE A 74 -3.25 -2.49 -2.99
C ILE A 74 -4.30 -3.46 -3.53
N MET A 75 -4.01 -4.76 -3.49
CA MET A 75 -4.86 -5.80 -4.06
C MET A 75 -6.19 -5.93 -3.32
N GLU A 76 -6.17 -5.88 -1.99
CA GLU A 76 -7.36 -6.12 -1.17
C GLU A 76 -8.22 -4.86 -0.95
N PHE A 77 -7.73 -3.68 -1.34
CA PHE A 77 -8.50 -2.44 -1.23
C PHE A 77 -9.82 -2.49 -2.00
N LYS A 78 -9.77 -2.87 -3.29
CA LYS A 78 -10.96 -2.89 -4.16
C LYS A 78 -12.00 -3.92 -3.70
N PRO A 79 -11.62 -5.18 -3.36
CA PRO A 79 -12.54 -6.13 -2.73
C PRO A 79 -13.16 -5.63 -1.42
N ALA A 80 -12.38 -5.00 -0.55
CA ALA A 80 -12.90 -4.43 0.69
C ALA A 80 -13.91 -3.31 0.41
N LEU A 81 -13.62 -2.41 -0.52
CA LEU A 81 -14.53 -1.34 -0.93
C LEU A 81 -15.84 -1.92 -1.51
N ALA A 82 -15.75 -2.98 -2.31
CA ALA A 82 -16.91 -3.60 -2.96
C ALA A 82 -17.88 -4.25 -1.96
N SER A 83 -17.43 -4.52 -0.73
CA SER A 83 -18.30 -5.01 0.34
C SER A 83 -19.22 -3.94 0.95
N ILE A 84 -18.86 -2.66 0.81
CA ILE A 84 -19.62 -1.55 1.40
C ILE A 84 -20.24 -0.62 0.35
N LEU A 85 -19.73 -0.65 -0.88
CA LEU A 85 -20.15 0.24 -1.95
C LEU A 85 -20.33 -0.55 -3.25
N LYS A 86 -21.47 -0.33 -3.91
CA LYS A 86 -21.76 -0.96 -5.20
C LYS A 86 -20.86 -0.36 -6.29
N PRO A 87 -20.48 -1.13 -7.32
CA PRO A 87 -19.80 -0.60 -8.49
C PRO A 87 -20.59 0.57 -9.12
N GLY A 88 -19.88 1.63 -9.48
CA GLY A 88 -20.45 2.87 -10.00
C GLY A 88 -19.47 4.02 -9.83
N LYS A 89 -19.90 5.23 -10.20
CA LYS A 89 -19.00 6.39 -10.26
C LYS A 89 -18.26 6.66 -8.94
N GLU A 90 -18.96 6.65 -7.80
CA GLU A 90 -18.33 6.90 -6.50
C GLU A 90 -17.30 5.82 -6.14
N PHE A 91 -17.60 4.56 -6.47
CA PHE A 91 -16.69 3.45 -6.28
C PHE A 91 -15.42 3.58 -7.13
N ASP A 92 -15.58 3.98 -8.40
CA ASP A 92 -14.46 4.19 -9.32
C ASP A 92 -13.61 5.39 -8.87
N ASP A 93 -14.24 6.50 -8.49
CA ASP A 93 -13.56 7.69 -7.96
C ASP A 93 -12.71 7.34 -6.71
N MET A 94 -13.24 6.51 -5.80
CA MET A 94 -12.51 6.03 -4.62
C MET A 94 -11.33 5.11 -4.98
N CYS A 95 -11.48 4.26 -5.99
CA CYS A 95 -10.38 3.44 -6.51
C CYS A 95 -9.26 4.32 -7.09
N ASP A 96 -9.60 5.34 -7.87
CA ASP A 96 -8.62 6.26 -8.45
C ASP A 96 -7.83 7.03 -7.38
N ILE A 97 -8.52 7.51 -6.34
CA ILE A 97 -7.88 8.16 -5.19
C ILE A 97 -6.92 7.19 -4.48
N ALA A 98 -7.35 5.95 -4.26
CA ALA A 98 -6.51 4.93 -3.63
C ALA A 98 -5.25 4.64 -4.45
N VAL A 99 -5.39 4.51 -5.78
CA VAL A 99 -4.27 4.34 -6.71
C VAL A 99 -3.28 5.49 -6.59
N GLN A 100 -3.75 6.74 -6.52
CA GLN A 100 -2.88 7.90 -6.33
C GLN A 100 -2.10 7.82 -5.01
N GLN A 101 -2.77 7.48 -3.89
CA GLN A 101 -2.14 7.33 -2.58
C GLN A 101 -1.06 6.23 -2.58
N PHE A 102 -1.38 5.05 -3.10
CA PHE A 102 -0.42 3.94 -3.18
C PHE A 102 0.78 4.29 -4.09
N ASN A 103 0.54 5.00 -5.19
CA ASN A 103 1.60 5.42 -6.09
C ASN A 103 2.61 6.38 -5.44
N VAL A 104 2.22 7.20 -4.45
CA VAL A 104 3.16 8.03 -3.69
C VAL A 104 4.22 7.16 -3.02
N VAL A 105 3.79 6.06 -2.38
CA VAL A 105 4.69 5.13 -1.69
C VAL A 105 5.51 4.32 -2.69
N LEU A 106 4.88 3.77 -3.74
CA LEU A 106 5.59 3.03 -4.80
C LEU A 106 6.67 3.90 -5.46
N ASN A 107 6.39 5.18 -5.73
CA ASN A 107 7.36 6.10 -6.31
C ASN A 107 8.53 6.39 -5.35
N ARG A 108 8.29 6.44 -4.03
CA ARG A 108 9.37 6.54 -3.04
C ARG A 108 10.24 5.28 -3.06
N ILE A 109 9.65 4.09 -3.11
CA ILE A 109 10.37 2.82 -3.21
C ILE A 109 11.21 2.76 -4.49
N ARG A 110 10.63 3.12 -5.64
CA ARG A 110 11.32 3.21 -6.94
C ARG A 110 12.53 4.15 -6.87
N ARG A 111 12.38 5.34 -6.26
CA ARG A 111 13.51 6.27 -6.08
C ARG A 111 14.61 5.67 -5.21
N GLN A 112 14.28 5.01 -4.10
CA GLN A 112 15.29 4.37 -3.24
C GLN A 112 16.05 3.25 -3.96
N LEU A 113 15.38 2.50 -4.85
CA LEU A 113 16.01 1.50 -5.70
C LEU A 113 17.02 2.14 -6.68
N ILE A 114 16.62 3.24 -7.34
CA ILE A 114 17.48 3.97 -8.29
C ILE A 114 18.70 4.58 -7.58
N PHE A 115 18.52 5.27 -6.45
CA PHE A 115 19.63 5.88 -5.70
C PHE A 115 20.65 4.84 -5.20
N LYS A 116 20.20 3.65 -4.76
CA LYS A 116 21.14 2.58 -4.38
C LYS A 116 21.93 2.05 -5.58
N HIS A 117 21.34 1.98 -6.76
CA HIS A 117 22.06 1.55 -7.96
C HIS A 117 23.17 2.54 -8.35
N ILE A 118 22.91 3.84 -8.20
CA ILE A 118 23.89 4.90 -8.44
C ILE A 118 25.06 4.83 -7.43
N LEU A 119 24.78 4.64 -6.14
CA LEU A 119 25.82 4.54 -5.10
C LEU A 119 26.71 3.30 -5.23
N ILE A 120 26.15 2.16 -5.67
CA ILE A 120 26.93 0.94 -5.95
C ILE A 120 27.89 1.16 -7.14
N ASN A 121 27.47 1.93 -8.16
CA ASN A 121 28.33 2.19 -9.31
C ASN A 121 29.43 3.22 -9.01
N GLN A 122 29.22 4.13 -8.06
CA GLN A 122 30.26 5.06 -7.60
C GLN A 122 31.30 4.40 -6.66
N THR A 123 30.92 3.37 -5.90
CA THR A 123 31.84 2.65 -4.99
C THR A 123 32.65 1.55 -5.67
N ASN A 124 32.35 1.20 -6.92
CA ASN A 124 33.16 0.29 -7.75
C ASN A 124 34.12 1.02 -8.71
N LEU A 125 34.20 2.35 -8.61
CA LEU A 125 35.09 3.22 -9.40
C LEU A 125 36.17 3.90 -8.53
N LEU A 126 36.30 3.51 -7.25
CA LEU A 126 37.37 3.87 -6.33
C LEU A 126 38.01 2.59 -5.77
#